data_AF-A0A149UUX2-F1
#
_entry.id   AF-A0A149UUX2-F1
#
_cell.length_a   1.000
_cell.length_b   1.000
_cell.length_c   1.000
_cell.angle_alpha   90.00
_cell.angle_beta   90.00
_cell.angle_gamma   90.00
#
_symmetry.space_group_name_H-M   'P 1'
#
loop_
_entity.id
_entity.type
_entity.pdbx_description
1 polymer ?
#
loop_
_entity_poly.entity_id
_entity_poly.type
_entity_poly.pdbx_seq_one_letter_code
_entity_poly.pdbx_strand_id
1 'polypeptide(L)' 'MGHNYAKPLTSGQKMERLLTRIPPSWAIKMERVTGSATWRATVHAPEATEGAWSDAHQDPADALEDAWRRNRTVLA' A
#
# COMPACT_ATOMS: atom_id res chain seq x y z
N MET A 1 3.80 33.06 -13.79
CA MET A 1 3.80 32.17 -12.61
C MET A 1 2.90 30.99 -12.97
N GLY A 2 3.46 29.85 -13.36
CA GLY A 2 2.69 28.73 -13.92
C GLY A 2 1.99 27.94 -12.82
N HIS A 3 0.66 27.90 -12.84
CA HIS A 3 -0.12 27.08 -11.92
C HIS A 3 0.07 25.62 -12.33
N ASN A 4 0.62 24.80 -11.42
CA ASN A 4 0.83 23.38 -11.67
C ASN A 4 -0.52 22.65 -11.52
N TYR A 5 -1.23 22.43 -12.64
CA TYR A 5 -2.50 21.70 -12.70
C TYR A 5 -2.31 20.18 -12.70
N ALA A 6 -1.35 19.66 -11.92
CA ALA A 6 -1.22 18.22 -11.76
C ALA A 6 -2.51 17.67 -11.11
N LYS A 7 -3.31 16.93 -11.88
CA LYS A 7 -4.46 16.20 -11.32
C LYS A 7 -3.94 15.23 -10.24
N PRO A 8 -4.62 15.12 -9.09
CA PRO A 8 -4.30 14.09 -8.11
C PRO A 8 -4.28 12.72 -8.80
N LEU A 9 -3.30 11.89 -8.43
CA LEU A 9 -3.21 10.54 -8.95
C LEU A 9 -4.45 9.74 -8.55
N THR A 10 -5.00 8.99 -9.50
CA THR A 10 -6.06 8.03 -9.20
C THR A 10 -5.50 6.90 -8.33
N SER A 11 -6.37 6.18 -7.63
CA SER A 11 -5.98 5.00 -6.84
C SER A 11 -5.21 3.98 -7.69
N GLY A 12 -5.59 3.78 -8.95
CA GLY A 12 -4.89 2.90 -9.89
C GLY A 12 -3.46 3.36 -10.17
N GLN A 13 -3.26 4.65 -10.46
CA GLN A 13 -1.92 5.20 -10.70
C GLN A 13 -1.04 5.15 -9.45
N LYS A 14 -1.62 5.36 -8.26
CA LYS A 14 -0.90 5.16 -6.99
C LYS A 14 -0.47 3.71 -6.82
N MET A 15 -1.38 2.76 -7.09
CA MET A 15 -1.12 1.32 -6.99
C MET A 15 0.01 0.88 -7.91
N GLU A 16 -0.02 1.25 -9.19
CA GLU A 16 1.03 0.93 -10.16
C GLU A 16 2.41 1.43 -9.69
N ARG A 17 2.46 2.67 -9.17
CA ARG A 17 3.69 3.23 -8.61
C ARG A 17 4.17 2.52 -7.34
N LEU A 18 3.27 1.97 -6.53
CA LEU A 18 3.65 1.19 -5.35
C LEU A 18 4.15 -0.20 -5.73
N LEU A 19 3.48 -0.88 -6.65
CA LEU A 19 3.86 -2.21 -7.13
C LEU A 19 5.23 -2.22 -7.82
N THR A 20 5.64 -1.11 -8.45
CA THR A 20 7.00 -0.98 -9.00
C THR A 20 8.08 -0.77 -7.93
N ARG A 21 7.71 -0.42 -6.70
CA ARG A 21 8.63 -0.19 -5.57
C ARG A 21 8.72 -1.39 -4.64
N ILE A 22 7.64 -2.15 -4.49
CA ILE A 22 7.61 -3.36 -3.67
C ILE A 22 8.39 -4.45 -4.43
N PRO A 23 9.35 -5.14 -3.79
CA PRO A 23 10.08 -6.21 -4.46
C PRO A 23 9.12 -7.30 -4.96
N PRO A 24 9.31 -7.84 -6.17
CA PRO A 24 8.35 -8.76 -6.78
C PRO A 24 8.22 -10.11 -6.05
N SER A 25 9.18 -10.45 -5.19
CA SER A 25 9.15 -11.65 -4.34
C SER A 25 8.34 -11.48 -3.06
N TRP A 26 7.91 -10.27 -2.73
CA TRP A 26 7.17 -10.00 -1.50
C TRP A 26 5.70 -10.37 -1.64
N ALA A 27 5.13 -10.92 -0.58
CA ALA A 27 3.71 -11.19 -0.50
C ALA A 27 2.93 -9.89 -0.27
N ILE A 28 1.80 -9.73 -0.96
CA ILE A 28 0.86 -8.61 -0.77
C ILE A 28 -0.52 -9.19 -0.51
N LYS A 29 -1.18 -8.73 0.55
CA LYS A 29 -2.58 -9.04 0.83
C LYS A 29 -3.35 -7.76 1.09
N MET A 30 -4.55 -7.67 0.51
CA MET A 30 -5.45 -6.53 0.66
C MET A 30 -6.86 -7.04 0.87
N GLU A 31 -7.58 -6.45 1.82
CA GLU A 31 -8.94 -6.85 2.13
C GLU A 31 -9.78 -5.67 2.61
N ARG A 32 -11.10 -5.76 2.39
CA ARG A 32 -12.06 -4.85 3.00
C ARG A 32 -12.27 -5.25 4.45
N VAL A 33 -12.34 -4.27 5.35
CA VAL A 33 -12.64 -4.51 6.75
C VAL A 33 -14.16 -4.72 6.89
N THR A 34 -14.57 -5.92 7.30
CA THR A 34 -15.98 -6.31 7.45
C THR A 34 -16.77 -5.32 8.30
N GLY A 35 -17.98 -4.98 7.86
CA GLY A 35 -18.83 -3.99 8.55
C GLY A 35 -18.39 -2.54 8.33
N SER A 36 -17.34 -2.30 7.53
CA SER A 36 -16.91 -0.97 7.10
C SER A 36 -16.78 -0.90 5.58
N ALA A 37 -16.72 0.31 5.03
CA ALA A 37 -16.38 0.56 3.63
C ALA A 37 -14.86 0.80 3.43
N THR A 38 -14.02 0.41 4.39
CA THR A 38 -12.58 0.65 4.38
C THR A 38 -11.76 -0.57 4.00
N TRP A 39 -10.52 -0.32 3.61
CA TRP A 39 -9.50 -1.27 3.21
C TRP A 39 -8.38 -1.34 4.25
N ARG A 40 -7.78 -2.51 4.38
CA ARG A 40 -6.48 -2.69 5.01
C ARG A 40 -5.61 -3.59 4.15
N ALA A 41 -4.29 -3.47 4.29
CA ALA A 41 -3.32 -4.26 3.56
C ALA A 41 -2.19 -4.74 4.47
N THR A 42 -1.48 -5.79 4.04
CA THR A 42 -0.18 -6.20 4.58
C THR A 42 0.75 -6.53 3.43
N VAL A 43 2.05 -6.32 3.65
CA VAL A 43 3.10 -6.61 2.68
C VAL A 43 4.35 -7.04 3.43
N HIS A 44 4.97 -8.13 3.00
CA HIS A 44 6.15 -8.66 3.70
C HIS A 44 7.05 -9.48 2.78
N ALA A 45 8.30 -9.56 3.19
CA ALA A 45 9.31 -10.40 2.56
C ALA A 45 8.94 -11.89 2.71
N PRO A 46 9.37 -12.76 1.77
CA PRO A 46 9.03 -14.18 1.79
C PRO A 46 9.54 -14.91 3.04
N GLU A 47 10.59 -14.42 3.68
CA GLU A 47 11.14 -14.95 4.93
C GLU A 47 10.31 -14.62 6.17
N ALA A 48 9.44 -13.60 6.11
CA ALA A 48 8.56 -13.22 7.21
C ALA A 48 7.26 -14.03 7.14
N THR A 49 6.78 -14.50 8.30
CA THR A 49 5.52 -15.25 8.39
C THR A 49 4.31 -14.40 8.01
N GLU A 50 4.26 -13.15 8.48
CA GLU A 50 3.25 -12.15 8.10
C GLU A 50 3.78 -10.74 8.42
N GLY A 51 3.42 -9.76 7.59
CA GLY A 51 3.76 -8.34 7.81
C GLY A 51 2.77 -7.63 8.72
N ALA A 52 3.19 -6.49 9.28
CA ALA A 52 2.31 -5.58 9.97
C ALA A 52 1.22 -5.06 9.02
N TRP A 53 -0.03 -5.19 9.43
CA TRP A 53 -1.16 -4.62 8.72
C TRP A 53 -1.13 -3.08 8.78
N SER A 54 -1.60 -2.44 7.71
CA SER A 54 -1.92 -1.01 7.70
C SER A 54 -3.06 -0.70 8.66
N ASP A 55 -3.24 0.58 8.95
CA ASP A 55 -4.53 1.04 9.49
C ASP A 55 -5.63 0.92 8.42
N ALA A 56 -6.88 1.24 8.79
CA ALA A 56 -8.00 1.22 7.87
C ALA A 56 -8.05 2.51 7.02
N HIS A 57 -8.10 2.38 5.71
CA HIS A 57 -8.14 3.49 4.75
C HIS A 57 -9.35 3.39 3.82
N GLN A 58 -9.86 4.52 3.33
CA GLN A 58 -10.94 4.51 2.32
C GLN A 58 -10.45 4.04 0.95
N ASP A 59 -9.17 4.31 0.65
CA ASP A 59 -8.53 3.99 -0.62
C ASP A 59 -7.60 2.77 -0.45
N PRO A 60 -7.70 1.77 -1.35
CA PRO A 60 -6.86 0.58 -1.28
C PRO A 60 -5.38 0.89 -1.51
N ALA A 61 -5.03 1.87 -2.36
CA ALA A 61 -3.64 2.24 -2.60
C ALA A 61 -3.02 2.92 -1.38
N ASP A 62 -3.80 3.72 -0.65
CA ASP A 62 -3.33 4.34 0.60
C ASP A 62 -3.08 3.27 1.69
N ALA A 63 -3.95 2.24 1.78
CA ALA A 63 -3.71 1.09 2.65
C ALA A 63 -2.43 0.32 2.28
N LEU A 64 -2.19 0.07 0.99
CA LEU A 64 -0.98 -0.60 0.54
C LEU A 64 0.28 0.24 0.82
N GLU A 65 0.22 1.57 0.61
CA GLU A 65 1.34 2.45 0.89
C GLU A 65 1.72 2.45 2.37
N ASP A 66 0.73 2.53 3.26
CA ASP A 66 0.93 2.45 4.70
C ASP A 66 1.57 1.11 5.10
N ALA A 67 1.02 -0.01 4.64
CA ALA A 67 1.60 -1.33 4.87
C ALA A 67 3.06 -1.41 4.37
N TRP A 68 3.35 -0.88 3.18
CA TRP A 68 4.70 -0.85 2.64
C TRP A 68 5.65 -0.03 3.51
N ARG A 69 5.23 1.16 3.95
CA ARG A 69 6.04 2.01 4.83
C ARG A 69 6.36 1.32 6.16
N ARG A 70 5.43 0.56 6.72
CA ARG A 70 5.59 -0.18 7.98
C ARG A 70 6.57 -1.35 7.87
N ASN A 71 6.56 -2.07 6.75
CA ASN A 71 7.31 -3.33 6.62
C ASN A 71 8.62 -3.19 5.83
N ARG A 72 8.79 -2.13 5.04
CA ARG A 72 10.02 -1.93 4.24
C ARG A 72 11.28 -1.65 5.07
N THR A 73 11.12 -1.18 6.31
CA THR A 73 12.27 -0.89 7.20
C THR A 73 12.93 -2.15 7.74
N VAL A 74 12.35 -3.33 7.51
CA VAL A 74 12.98 -4.62 7.81
C VAL A 74 14.13 -4.94 6.84
N LEU A 75 14.28 -4.18 5.76
CA LEU A 75 15.37 -4.30 4.78
C LEU A 75 16.64 -3.49 5.13
N ALA A 76 16.72 -2.89 6.32
CA ALA A 76 17.85 -2.05 6.76
C ALA A 76 18.84 -2.82 7.64
#